data_AF-I9FZH6-F1
#
_entry.id   AF-I9FZH6-F1
#
_cell.length_a   1.000
_cell.length_b   1.000
_cell.length_c   1.000
_cell.angle_alpha   90.00
_cell.angle_beta   90.00
_cell.angle_gamma   90.00
#
_symmetry.space_group_name_H-M   'P 1'
#
loop_
_entity.id
_entity.type
_entity.pdbx_description
1 polymer ?
#
loop_
_entity_poly.entity_id
_entity_poly.type
_entity_poly.pdbx_seq_one_letter_code
_entity_poly.pdbx_strand_id
1 'polypeptide(L)'
;MITYKISVKDGYMVDSDLPHNCIFNKARTGCGGTSIALNNGENYVVAVPTTELIINKCSSNDRCFGLYGNFTPKLKKELSDYIQQHECRKIICTYDKLPKLLALVDGKDYRLLVDEYHNFLKQYSFRDKAIDGVLDNFKAFKSFCFMSATPIETDLKPNVLDGVTEYVADWKEPLPICVLPYQTNKPYQFAANVIGKYKMQGCLEVNGHESREAYFFLNSVQEIAHIIRQCGLTNDNCRVICANTSHNQKKLGEMKISNSLSPARMFNFITCKSFEGADFFSETGLCFVISNVYKKQTLASMDIDIPQIAGRIRSRENPLRHTVFHIFNTKKDDMFASYEEVRKDTLKQLEIAEERVKAYNSFSADAKKQQAKEVKDSLYIRYNNGMFEVNDRAVNYILYEYKLMHQIYQSKENIADAYAHAGFNYGNIRWEKLPNNEIGKLGRRIAFAEIAQRYYDLQYSFDNCRAEIERQYPFIREAFQLLGFQEIRRLRSRKAVEEALLQAKLADKPSRSEMFGLLSQVIEIGRFYLTADLQAICEQFHLSKIKDLREWYNIKSGTKRINGVPRNGYWIRSLIV
;
A
#
# COMPACT_ATOMS: atom_id res chain seq x y z
N MET A 1 25.28 20.57 -9.44
CA MET A 1 24.02 20.28 -10.16
C MET A 1 23.64 21.51 -10.95
N ILE A 2 23.29 21.37 -12.22
CA ILE A 2 23.01 22.48 -13.15
C ILE A 2 21.50 22.66 -13.26
N THR A 3 21.01 23.90 -13.12
CA THR A 3 19.60 24.20 -13.33
C THR A 3 19.23 24.04 -14.80
N TYR A 4 18.19 23.26 -15.08
CA TYR A 4 17.68 22.99 -16.43
C TYR A 4 16.33 23.65 -16.61
N LYS A 5 16.26 24.58 -17.56
CA LYS A 5 15.01 25.29 -17.88
C LYS A 5 14.01 24.30 -18.48
N ILE A 6 12.81 24.27 -17.90
CA ILE A 6 11.70 23.41 -18.35
C ILE A 6 10.54 24.24 -18.87
N SER A 7 9.78 23.66 -19.79
CA SER A 7 8.50 24.18 -20.25
C SER A 7 7.38 23.52 -19.45
N VAL A 8 6.52 24.33 -18.81
CA VAL A 8 5.46 23.81 -17.93
C VAL A 8 4.10 24.26 -18.44
N LYS A 9 3.14 23.32 -18.49
CA LYS A 9 1.72 23.59 -18.73
C LYS A 9 0.89 22.76 -17.76
N ASP A 10 -0.02 23.41 -17.04
CA ASP A 10 -0.92 22.76 -16.07
C ASP A 10 -0.18 21.86 -15.07
N GLY A 11 1.02 22.26 -14.61
CA GLY A 11 1.82 21.47 -13.67
C GLY A 11 2.55 20.26 -14.27
N TYR A 12 2.49 20.06 -15.59
CA TYR A 12 3.24 19.04 -16.32
C TYR A 12 4.36 19.66 -17.16
N MET A 13 5.45 18.94 -17.28
CA MET A 13 6.50 19.25 -18.24
C MET A 13 6.01 18.97 -19.67
N VAL A 14 6.26 19.89 -20.58
CA VAL A 14 5.84 19.83 -21.99
C VAL A 14 7.00 20.07 -22.96
N ASP A 15 8.22 19.85 -22.50
CA ASP A 15 9.42 19.93 -23.32
C ASP A 15 9.37 18.95 -24.50
N SER A 16 10.02 19.30 -25.61
CA SER A 16 10.04 18.47 -26.82
C SER A 16 10.80 17.16 -26.61
N ASP A 17 11.79 17.17 -25.71
CA ASP A 17 12.52 15.98 -25.29
C ASP A 17 13.21 16.15 -23.91
N LEU A 18 13.68 15.04 -23.34
CA LEU A 18 14.50 14.99 -22.14
C LEU A 18 15.97 15.37 -22.43
N PRO A 19 16.72 15.90 -21.45
CA PRO A 19 18.15 16.12 -21.59
C PRO A 19 18.91 14.80 -21.79
N HIS A 20 20.02 14.85 -22.54
CA HIS A 20 20.78 13.67 -22.94
C HIS A 20 22.09 13.53 -22.19
N ASN A 21 22.55 12.28 -22.08
CA ASN A 21 23.79 11.86 -21.44
C ASN A 21 23.95 12.43 -20.02
N CYS A 22 22.86 12.38 -19.27
CA CYS A 22 22.74 13.07 -17.99
C CYS A 22 21.99 12.25 -16.94
N ILE A 23 22.09 12.72 -15.70
CA ILE A 23 21.14 12.43 -14.63
C ILE A 23 20.21 13.64 -14.54
N PHE A 24 18.91 13.40 -14.66
CA PHE A 24 17.89 14.44 -14.63
C PHE A 24 17.01 14.31 -13.38
N ASN A 25 17.20 15.24 -12.45
CA ASN A 25 16.32 15.43 -11.32
C ASN A 25 15.07 16.20 -11.76
N LYS A 26 13.95 15.48 -11.97
CA LYS A 26 12.66 16.10 -12.32
C LYS A 26 12.04 16.87 -11.15
N ALA A 27 12.55 16.73 -9.93
CA ALA A 27 12.17 17.37 -8.66
C ALA A 27 10.70 17.19 -8.21
N ARG A 28 9.80 16.74 -9.09
CA ARG A 28 8.38 16.51 -8.84
C ARG A 28 7.95 15.16 -9.38
N THR A 29 7.06 14.50 -8.65
CA THR A 29 6.53 13.19 -9.02
C THR A 29 5.31 13.32 -9.94
N GLY A 30 5.29 12.50 -10.99
CA GLY A 30 4.27 12.54 -12.06
C GLY A 30 4.04 13.90 -12.69
N CYS A 31 5.12 14.63 -12.91
CA CYS A 31 5.17 15.81 -13.75
C CYS A 31 5.16 15.52 -15.26
N GLY A 32 4.95 14.26 -15.68
CA GLY A 32 4.94 13.90 -17.11
C GLY A 32 6.30 13.61 -17.74
N GLY A 33 7.39 13.51 -16.97
CA GLY A 33 8.73 13.24 -17.51
C GLY A 33 8.82 12.01 -18.43
N THR A 34 8.21 10.88 -18.05
CA THR A 34 8.16 9.68 -18.91
C THR A 34 7.33 9.92 -20.17
N SER A 35 6.28 10.74 -20.08
CA SER A 35 5.39 11.04 -21.21
C SER A 35 6.12 11.82 -22.32
N ILE A 36 7.12 12.65 -21.97
CA ILE A 36 7.97 13.33 -22.95
C ILE A 36 8.66 12.30 -23.85
N ALA A 37 9.34 11.32 -23.26
CA ALA A 37 10.03 10.25 -24.00
C ALA A 37 9.05 9.39 -24.84
N LEU A 38 7.85 9.13 -24.32
CA LEU A 38 6.86 8.29 -25.00
C LEU A 38 6.11 9.00 -26.13
N ASN A 39 6.01 10.34 -26.10
CA ASN A 39 5.20 11.10 -27.04
C ASN A 39 6.02 11.90 -28.07
N ASN A 40 7.33 12.05 -27.87
CA ASN A 40 8.21 12.70 -28.86
C ASN A 40 8.38 11.84 -30.14
N GLY A 41 9.03 12.40 -31.16
CA GLY A 41 9.28 11.73 -32.44
C GLY A 41 10.48 10.78 -32.49
N GLU A 42 11.17 10.54 -31.38
CA GLU A 42 12.43 9.76 -31.36
C GLU A 42 12.22 8.32 -30.90
N ASN A 43 13.06 7.41 -31.34
CA ASN A 43 13.03 6.04 -30.83
C ASN A 43 13.53 6.00 -29.38
N TYR A 44 12.74 5.39 -28.49
CA TYR A 44 13.05 5.31 -27.07
C TYR A 44 12.94 3.90 -26.53
N VAL A 45 13.92 3.54 -25.69
CA VAL A 45 13.80 2.48 -24.71
C VAL A 45 13.65 3.12 -23.32
N VAL A 46 12.57 2.78 -22.61
CA VAL A 46 12.30 3.24 -21.25
C VAL A 46 12.47 2.07 -20.29
N ALA A 47 13.56 2.07 -19.55
CA ALA A 47 13.84 1.09 -18.51
C ALA A 47 13.18 1.55 -17.19
N VAL A 48 12.34 0.70 -16.60
CA VAL A 48 11.59 0.99 -15.36
C VAL A 48 11.85 -0.09 -14.29
N PRO A 49 11.68 0.22 -12.99
CA PRO A 49 11.91 -0.76 -11.95
C PRO A 49 10.85 -1.86 -11.93
N THR A 50 9.55 -1.54 -12.08
CA THR A 50 8.47 -2.52 -11.81
C THR A 50 7.62 -2.82 -13.04
N THR A 51 7.00 -3.99 -13.06
CA THR A 51 6.02 -4.34 -14.10
C THR A 51 4.74 -3.50 -14.00
N GLU A 52 4.38 -3.05 -12.80
CA GLU A 52 3.20 -2.19 -12.57
C GLU A 52 3.33 -0.86 -13.32
N LEU A 53 4.54 -0.28 -13.36
CA LEU A 53 4.84 0.91 -14.17
C LEU A 53 4.54 0.67 -15.65
N ILE A 54 4.95 -0.48 -16.17
CA ILE A 54 4.74 -0.82 -17.58
C ILE A 54 3.24 -0.97 -17.85
N ILE A 55 2.53 -1.73 -17.01
CA ILE A 55 1.09 -1.93 -17.15
C ILE A 55 0.36 -0.58 -17.15
N ASN A 56 0.68 0.32 -16.22
CA ASN A 56 0.05 1.63 -16.11
C ASN A 56 0.37 2.56 -17.29
N LYS A 57 1.59 2.50 -17.83
CA LYS A 57 1.97 3.33 -18.98
C LYS A 57 1.41 2.79 -20.29
N CYS A 58 1.48 1.48 -20.52
CA CYS A 58 0.97 0.84 -21.73
C CYS A 58 -0.56 0.84 -21.79
N SER A 59 -1.26 0.75 -20.66
CA SER A 59 -2.73 0.84 -20.65
C SER A 59 -3.26 2.22 -21.06
N SER A 60 -2.44 3.26 -20.92
CA SER A 60 -2.79 4.65 -21.20
C SER A 60 -2.18 5.16 -22.51
N ASN A 61 -1.39 4.35 -23.22
CA ASN A 61 -0.67 4.75 -24.43
C ASN A 61 -0.46 3.56 -25.39
N ASP A 62 -1.29 3.49 -26.42
CA ASP A 62 -1.26 2.43 -27.44
C ASP A 62 -0.01 2.48 -28.34
N ARG A 63 0.82 3.54 -28.25
CA ARG A 63 2.03 3.67 -29.07
C ARG A 63 3.24 2.90 -28.53
N CYS A 64 3.16 2.37 -27.30
CA CYS A 64 4.30 1.75 -26.64
C CYS A 64 4.18 0.23 -26.47
N PHE A 65 5.30 -0.45 -26.71
CA PHE A 65 5.42 -1.89 -26.52
C PHE A 65 5.98 -2.21 -25.13
N GLY A 66 5.18 -2.91 -24.32
CA GLY A 66 5.56 -3.32 -22.97
C GLY A 66 6.32 -4.65 -22.95
N LEU A 67 7.57 -4.63 -22.49
CA LEU A 67 8.48 -5.77 -22.42
C LEU A 67 8.75 -6.20 -20.98
N TYR A 68 7.99 -7.18 -20.50
CA TYR A 68 8.09 -7.74 -19.15
C TYR A 68 7.81 -9.25 -19.11
N GLY A 69 8.08 -9.90 -17.97
CA GLY A 69 7.89 -11.34 -17.82
C GLY A 69 8.98 -12.18 -18.50
N ASN A 70 8.65 -13.36 -19.01
CA ASN A 70 9.64 -14.24 -19.64
C ASN A 70 9.82 -13.91 -21.13
N PHE A 71 11.07 -13.93 -21.60
CA PHE A 71 11.43 -13.66 -23.00
C PHE A 71 11.13 -14.87 -23.89
N THR A 72 9.84 -15.14 -24.10
CA THR A 72 9.37 -16.29 -24.88
C THR A 72 9.61 -16.07 -26.40
N PRO A 73 9.64 -17.15 -27.21
CA PRO A 73 9.69 -17.01 -28.67
C PRO A 73 8.55 -16.15 -29.23
N LYS A 74 7.35 -16.25 -28.64
CA LYS A 74 6.20 -15.41 -28.97
C LYS A 74 6.49 -13.92 -28.72
N LEU A 75 6.99 -13.58 -27.53
CA LEU A 75 7.31 -12.18 -27.19
C LEU A 75 8.41 -11.60 -28.09
N LYS A 76 9.40 -12.42 -28.47
CA LYS A 76 10.44 -12.02 -29.45
C LYS A 76 9.84 -11.69 -30.81
N LYS A 77 8.90 -12.52 -31.28
CA LYS A 77 8.21 -12.29 -32.54
C LYS A 77 7.36 -11.01 -32.47
N GLU A 78 6.57 -10.84 -31.41
CA GLU A 78 5.74 -9.63 -31.20
C GLU A 78 6.60 -8.35 -31.17
N LEU A 79 7.75 -8.39 -30.50
CA LEU A 79 8.70 -7.28 -30.51
C LEU A 79 9.23 -7.00 -31.93
N SER A 80 9.61 -8.04 -32.68
CA SER A 80 10.10 -7.88 -34.05
C SER A 80 9.02 -7.30 -34.97
N ASP A 81 7.78 -7.79 -34.86
CA ASP A 81 6.64 -7.32 -35.64
C ASP A 81 6.37 -5.84 -35.31
N TYR A 82 6.40 -5.46 -34.03
CA TYR A 82 6.25 -4.08 -33.58
C TYR A 82 7.31 -3.15 -34.20
N ILE A 83 8.58 -3.56 -34.15
CA ILE A 83 9.72 -2.79 -34.70
C ILE A 83 9.59 -2.59 -36.22
N GLN A 84 9.06 -3.58 -36.95
CA GLN A 84 8.85 -3.50 -38.40
C GLN A 84 7.65 -2.62 -38.77
N GLN A 85 6.59 -2.63 -37.95
CA GLN A 85 5.35 -1.88 -38.21
C GLN A 85 5.42 -0.41 -37.81
N HIS A 86 6.35 -0.02 -36.94
CA HIS A 86 6.42 1.32 -36.38
C HIS A 86 7.74 2.01 -36.76
N GLU A 87 7.62 3.17 -37.39
CA GLU A 87 8.74 4.06 -37.69
C GLU A 87 9.28 4.72 -36.41
N CYS A 88 8.39 5.24 -35.56
CA CYS A 88 8.72 5.76 -34.24
C CYS A 88 8.44 4.70 -33.16
N ARG A 89 9.50 4.15 -32.58
CA ARG A 89 9.47 2.96 -31.72
C ARG A 89 9.61 3.34 -30.25
N LYS A 90 8.67 2.91 -29.42
CA LYS A 90 8.63 3.16 -27.97
C LYS A 90 8.58 1.83 -27.23
N ILE A 91 9.70 1.39 -26.68
CA ILE A 91 9.77 0.14 -25.92
C ILE A 91 9.91 0.48 -24.45
N ILE A 92 9.03 -0.06 -23.60
CA ILE A 92 9.14 0.08 -22.14
C ILE A 92 9.49 -1.29 -21.57
N CYS A 93 10.56 -1.41 -20.77
CA CYS A 93 10.99 -2.69 -20.22
C CYS A 93 11.39 -2.61 -18.75
N THR A 94 11.30 -3.72 -18.02
CA THR A 94 11.90 -3.78 -16.67
C THR A 94 13.43 -3.79 -16.78
N TYR A 95 14.13 -3.28 -15.75
CA TYR A 95 15.60 -3.21 -15.73
C TYR A 95 16.30 -4.51 -16.18
N ASP A 96 15.82 -5.68 -15.74
CA ASP A 96 16.39 -6.99 -16.06
C ASP A 96 16.25 -7.40 -17.54
N LYS A 97 15.47 -6.67 -18.34
CA LYS A 97 15.28 -6.94 -19.76
C LYS A 97 16.21 -6.14 -20.66
N LEU A 98 16.82 -5.07 -20.16
CA LEU A 98 17.64 -4.19 -20.99
C LEU A 98 18.78 -4.94 -21.71
N PRO A 99 19.58 -5.81 -21.05
CA PRO A 99 20.62 -6.56 -21.76
C PRO A 99 20.07 -7.53 -22.80
N LYS A 100 18.91 -8.14 -22.54
CA LYS A 100 18.26 -9.08 -23.47
C LYS A 100 17.68 -8.36 -24.68
N LEU A 101 17.19 -7.14 -24.50
CA LEU A 101 16.70 -6.29 -25.59
C LEU A 101 17.85 -5.91 -26.53
N LEU A 102 19.01 -5.52 -25.99
CA LEU A 102 20.20 -5.18 -26.78
C LEU A 102 20.77 -6.36 -27.60
N ALA A 103 20.42 -7.61 -27.25
CA ALA A 103 20.75 -8.77 -28.07
C ALA A 103 19.86 -8.91 -29.32
N LEU A 104 18.81 -8.08 -29.45
CA LEU A 104 17.80 -8.16 -30.51
C LEU A 104 17.66 -6.87 -31.32
N VAL A 105 18.15 -5.75 -30.79
CA VAL A 105 18.08 -4.43 -31.44
C VAL A 105 19.43 -3.73 -31.32
N ASP A 106 19.76 -2.86 -32.27
CA ASP A 106 20.90 -1.97 -32.11
C ASP A 106 20.53 -0.84 -31.15
N GLY A 107 21.23 -0.75 -30.01
CA GLY A 107 21.03 0.32 -29.03
C GLY A 107 21.22 1.71 -29.62
N LYS A 108 22.03 1.88 -30.68
CA LYS A 108 22.29 3.17 -31.33
C LYS A 108 21.08 3.71 -32.10
N ASP A 109 20.09 2.87 -32.36
CA ASP A 109 18.80 3.32 -32.92
C ASP A 109 17.90 4.00 -31.88
N TYR A 110 18.19 3.86 -30.58
CA TYR A 110 17.31 4.29 -29.49
C TYR A 110 18.01 5.22 -28.50
N ARG A 111 17.26 6.18 -27.97
CA ARG A 111 17.60 6.89 -26.72
C ARG A 111 17.13 6.07 -25.53
N LEU A 112 17.92 6.04 -24.46
CA LEU A 112 17.57 5.33 -23.22
C LEU A 112 17.05 6.32 -22.17
N LEU A 113 15.87 6.05 -21.64
CA LEU A 113 15.40 6.64 -20.40
C LEU A 113 15.45 5.56 -19.31
N VAL A 114 16.21 5.79 -18.24
CA VAL A 114 16.13 4.99 -17.01
C VAL A 114 15.27 5.77 -16.02
N ASP A 115 14.01 5.39 -15.90
CA ASP A 115 13.03 6.08 -15.04
C ASP A 115 13.05 5.53 -13.61
N GLU A 116 12.78 6.39 -12.63
CA GLU A 116 12.89 6.10 -11.20
C GLU A 116 14.27 5.52 -10.80
N TYR A 117 15.34 6.17 -11.29
CA TYR A 117 16.73 5.67 -11.16
C TYR A 117 17.19 5.47 -9.71
N HIS A 118 16.58 6.17 -8.75
CA HIS A 118 16.89 6.05 -7.32
C HIS A 118 16.69 4.64 -6.76
N ASN A 119 15.90 3.82 -7.44
CA ASN A 119 15.76 2.40 -7.15
C ASN A 119 17.07 1.61 -7.31
N PHE A 120 18.08 2.13 -8.01
CA PHE A 120 19.39 1.49 -8.09
C PHE A 120 20.03 1.37 -6.72
N LEU A 121 19.81 2.34 -5.82
CA LEU A 121 20.25 2.23 -4.44
C LEU A 121 19.34 1.25 -3.68
N LYS A 122 18.05 1.55 -3.62
CA LYS A 122 17.10 0.86 -2.72
C LYS A 122 16.85 -0.61 -3.05
N GLN A 123 16.96 -0.99 -4.32
CA GLN A 123 16.66 -2.35 -4.78
C GLN A 123 17.90 -3.22 -4.95
N TYR A 124 19.11 -2.67 -4.72
CA TYR A 124 20.35 -3.40 -5.02
C TYR A 124 20.46 -4.72 -4.25
N SER A 125 20.08 -4.74 -2.97
CA SER A 125 20.17 -5.94 -2.12
C SER A 125 19.34 -7.14 -2.61
N PHE A 126 18.38 -6.95 -3.52
CA PHE A 126 17.54 -8.03 -4.05
C PHE A 126 17.37 -8.02 -5.58
N ARG A 127 17.93 -7.02 -6.28
CA ARG A 127 17.90 -6.89 -7.75
C ARG A 127 19.21 -6.43 -8.37
N ASP A 128 20.32 -6.67 -7.68
CA ASP A 128 21.70 -6.53 -8.14
C ASP A 128 21.86 -6.78 -9.66
N LYS A 129 21.55 -7.99 -10.14
CA LYS A 129 21.72 -8.39 -11.55
C LYS A 129 20.94 -7.53 -12.54
N ALA A 130 19.77 -7.03 -12.14
CA ALA A 130 18.94 -6.19 -12.99
C ALA A 130 19.54 -4.78 -13.10
N ILE A 131 20.01 -4.23 -11.98
CA ILE A 131 20.63 -2.91 -11.90
C ILE A 131 21.98 -2.91 -12.62
N ASP A 132 22.80 -3.93 -12.36
CA ASP A 132 24.07 -4.17 -13.04
C ASP A 132 23.86 -4.28 -14.55
N GLY A 133 22.85 -5.04 -14.98
CA GLY A 133 22.50 -5.13 -16.40
C GLY A 133 22.23 -3.78 -17.06
N VAL A 134 21.65 -2.80 -16.34
CA VAL A 134 21.46 -1.44 -16.88
C VAL A 134 22.77 -0.67 -16.89
N LEU A 135 23.50 -0.69 -15.77
CA LEU A 135 24.75 0.05 -15.57
C LEU A 135 25.88 -0.42 -16.48
N ASP A 136 25.90 -1.70 -16.85
CA ASP A 136 26.91 -2.27 -17.75
C ASP A 136 26.62 -1.92 -19.23
N ASN A 137 25.38 -1.52 -19.56
CA ASN A 137 24.91 -1.42 -20.96
C ASN A 137 24.39 -0.04 -21.38
N PHE A 138 24.16 0.91 -20.48
CA PHE A 138 23.52 2.20 -20.83
C PHE A 138 24.28 2.99 -21.92
N LYS A 139 25.60 2.83 -22.03
CA LYS A 139 26.44 3.49 -23.05
C LYS A 139 26.28 2.88 -24.46
N ALA A 140 25.64 1.72 -24.59
CA ALA A 140 25.33 1.11 -25.88
C ALA A 140 24.27 1.91 -26.67
N PHE A 141 23.50 2.76 -26.00
CA PHE A 141 22.42 3.55 -26.60
C PHE A 141 22.93 4.80 -27.32
N LYS A 142 22.06 5.43 -28.14
CA LYS A 142 22.32 6.72 -28.83
C LYS A 142 22.62 7.83 -27.83
N SER A 143 21.82 7.88 -26.77
CA SER A 143 22.01 8.73 -25.59
C SER A 143 21.27 8.12 -24.40
N PHE A 144 21.56 8.59 -23.18
CA PHE A 144 20.90 8.11 -21.97
C PHE A 144 20.43 9.25 -21.07
N CYS A 145 19.35 9.03 -20.32
CA CYS A 145 18.87 9.93 -19.28
C CYS A 145 18.46 9.10 -18.06
N PHE A 146 19.16 9.26 -16.94
CA PHE A 146 18.74 8.70 -15.65
C PHE A 146 17.81 9.68 -14.96
N MET A 147 16.53 9.39 -14.88
CA MET A 147 15.52 10.32 -14.39
C MET A 147 14.96 9.89 -13.03
N SER A 148 14.83 10.83 -12.10
CA SER A 148 14.16 10.61 -10.81
C SER A 148 13.65 11.93 -10.25
N ALA A 149 12.54 11.91 -9.49
CA ALA A 149 12.12 13.09 -8.71
C ALA A 149 12.98 13.26 -7.44
N THR A 150 13.59 12.16 -7.02
CA THR A 150 14.34 12.00 -5.79
C THR A 150 15.67 11.31 -6.14
N PRO A 151 16.63 12.02 -6.75
CA PRO A 151 17.90 11.43 -7.17
C PRO A 151 18.67 10.82 -5.98
N ILE A 152 19.51 9.82 -6.26
CA ILE A 152 20.48 9.27 -5.30
C ILE A 152 21.46 10.38 -4.90
N GLU A 153 21.68 10.52 -3.58
CA GLU A 153 22.68 11.44 -3.02
C GLU A 153 24.07 11.21 -3.64
N THR A 154 24.84 12.28 -3.81
CA THR A 154 26.11 12.26 -4.54
C THR A 154 27.11 11.25 -3.95
N ASP A 155 27.16 11.14 -2.62
CA ASP A 155 28.05 10.23 -1.89
C ASP A 155 27.62 8.76 -1.92
N LEU A 156 26.39 8.46 -2.38
CA LEU A 156 25.84 7.11 -2.49
C LEU A 156 25.61 6.69 -3.95
N LYS A 157 26.10 7.50 -4.90
CA LYS A 157 25.96 7.27 -6.32
C LYS A 157 26.93 6.19 -6.80
N PRO A 158 26.52 5.30 -7.71
CA PRO A 158 27.45 4.34 -8.31
C PRO A 158 28.55 5.04 -9.11
N ASN A 159 29.82 4.65 -8.91
CA ASN A 159 31.01 5.24 -9.53
C ASN A 159 30.99 5.17 -11.07
N VAL A 160 30.26 4.19 -11.64
CA VAL A 160 30.07 4.09 -13.09
C VAL A 160 29.36 5.31 -13.71
N LEU A 161 28.69 6.12 -12.88
CA LEU A 161 28.03 7.36 -13.26
C LEU A 161 28.89 8.61 -12.98
N ASP A 162 30.14 8.44 -12.55
CA ASP A 162 31.05 9.56 -12.33
C ASP A 162 31.29 10.34 -13.62
N GLY A 163 31.29 11.67 -13.50
CA GLY A 163 31.42 12.58 -14.64
C GLY A 163 30.14 12.74 -15.48
N VAL A 164 29.07 12.00 -15.20
CA VAL A 164 27.76 12.23 -15.85
C VAL A 164 27.18 13.56 -15.37
N THR A 165 26.78 14.42 -16.30
CA THR A 165 26.23 15.74 -15.96
C THR A 165 24.89 15.61 -15.24
N GLU A 166 24.68 16.41 -14.21
CA GLU A 166 23.45 16.41 -13.41
C GLU A 166 22.64 17.68 -13.62
N TYR A 167 21.40 17.50 -14.04
CA TYR A 167 20.43 18.57 -14.24
C TYR A 167 19.33 18.50 -13.19
N VAL A 168 18.84 19.66 -12.74
CA VAL A 168 17.62 19.78 -11.93
C VAL A 168 16.61 20.66 -12.63
N ALA A 169 15.37 20.18 -12.71
CA ALA A 169 14.26 20.89 -13.33
C ALA A 169 13.95 22.21 -12.59
N ASP A 170 13.93 23.32 -13.35
CA ASP A 170 13.65 24.66 -12.84
C ASP A 170 12.13 24.93 -12.70
N TRP A 171 11.55 24.46 -11.59
CA TRP A 171 10.14 24.71 -11.29
C TRP A 171 9.95 26.12 -10.72
N LYS A 172 9.17 26.96 -11.42
CA LYS A 172 8.87 28.34 -10.97
C LYS A 172 8.08 28.41 -9.67
N GLU A 173 7.20 27.43 -9.46
CA GLU A 173 6.38 27.36 -8.24
C GLU A 173 6.95 26.28 -7.32
N PRO A 174 6.89 26.44 -6.00
CA PRO A 174 7.14 25.33 -5.08
C PRO A 174 5.91 24.42 -5.02
N LEU A 175 6.12 23.11 -4.86
CA LEU A 175 5.05 22.15 -4.55
C LEU A 175 5.40 21.46 -3.22
N PRO A 176 5.28 22.17 -2.08
CA PRO A 176 5.76 21.66 -0.82
C PRO A 176 4.86 20.54 -0.32
N ILE A 177 5.47 19.45 0.15
CA ILE A 177 4.79 18.38 0.86
C ILE A 177 4.58 18.85 2.31
N CYS A 178 3.34 18.72 2.80
CA CYS A 178 3.00 19.01 4.18
C CYS A 178 3.05 17.72 5.00
N VAL A 179 4.03 17.59 5.90
CA VAL A 179 4.15 16.45 6.80
C VAL A 179 3.52 16.77 8.15
N LEU A 180 2.66 15.87 8.62
CA LEU A 180 2.11 15.86 9.98
C LEU A 180 2.80 14.75 10.76
N PRO A 181 3.90 15.06 11.49
CA PRO A 181 4.70 14.05 12.17
C PRO A 181 4.10 13.61 13.52
N TYR A 182 3.99 12.29 13.68
CA TYR A 182 3.54 11.64 14.91
C TYR A 182 4.57 10.61 15.36
N GLN A 183 5.24 10.92 16.48
CA GLN A 183 6.14 9.99 17.13
C GLN A 183 5.38 9.20 18.19
N THR A 184 5.53 7.88 18.21
CA THR A 184 4.88 6.99 19.18
C THR A 184 5.77 5.79 19.50
N ASN A 185 5.56 5.14 20.65
CA ASN A 185 6.22 3.87 20.97
C ASN A 185 5.58 2.66 20.24
N LYS A 186 4.35 2.79 19.70
CA LYS A 186 3.64 1.70 19.02
C LYS A 186 3.02 2.14 17.67
N PRO A 187 3.82 2.32 16.60
CA PRO A 187 3.33 2.83 15.31
C PRO A 187 2.13 2.06 14.72
N TYR A 188 2.14 0.72 14.80
CA TYR A 188 1.05 -0.10 14.25
C TYR A 188 -0.25 0.01 15.07
N GLN A 189 -0.13 0.14 16.39
CA GLN A 189 -1.30 0.38 17.25
C GLN A 189 -1.87 1.77 16.99
N PHE A 190 -1.02 2.78 16.78
CA PHE A 190 -1.47 4.11 16.42
C PHE A 190 -2.26 4.08 15.11
N ALA A 191 -1.76 3.39 14.07
CA ALA A 191 -2.49 3.20 12.82
C ALA A 191 -3.84 2.50 13.04
N ALA A 192 -3.89 1.47 13.90
CA ALA A 192 -5.14 0.82 14.28
C ALA A 192 -6.13 1.76 14.99
N ASN A 193 -5.63 2.67 15.85
CA ASN A 193 -6.46 3.69 16.51
C ASN A 193 -7.03 4.69 15.49
N VAL A 194 -6.23 5.09 14.50
CA VAL A 194 -6.69 5.95 13.39
C VAL A 194 -7.82 5.25 12.64
N ILE A 195 -7.66 3.97 12.28
CA ILE A 195 -8.72 3.17 11.65
C ILE A 195 -9.98 3.12 12.51
N GLY A 196 -9.83 2.96 13.82
CA GLY A 196 -10.93 3.03 14.78
C GLY A 196 -11.71 4.35 14.69
N LYS A 197 -11.00 5.49 14.61
CA LYS A 197 -11.63 6.82 14.43
C LYS A 197 -12.42 6.91 13.12
N TYR A 198 -11.84 6.50 11.99
CA TYR A 198 -12.55 6.43 10.70
C TYR A 198 -13.82 5.58 10.81
N LYS A 199 -13.76 4.40 11.45
CA LYS A 199 -14.94 3.54 11.61
C LYS A 199 -16.02 4.16 12.50
N MET A 200 -15.64 4.97 13.48
CA MET A 200 -16.57 5.61 14.42
C MET A 200 -17.23 6.88 13.88
N GLN A 201 -16.51 7.62 13.02
CA GLN A 201 -16.90 8.95 12.53
C GLN A 201 -17.26 8.95 11.04
N GLY A 202 -16.91 7.91 10.30
CA GLY A 202 -17.06 7.83 8.84
C GLY A 202 -16.00 8.62 8.06
N CYS A 203 -15.35 9.59 8.70
CA CYS A 203 -14.30 10.41 8.14
C CYS A 203 -13.23 10.78 9.20
N LEU A 204 -12.16 11.44 8.76
CA LEU A 204 -11.20 12.13 9.61
C LEU A 204 -11.02 13.56 9.10
N GLU A 205 -11.27 14.55 9.95
CA GLU A 205 -11.06 15.96 9.61
C GLU A 205 -9.58 16.35 9.78
N VAL A 206 -9.00 16.98 8.75
CA VAL A 206 -7.64 17.50 8.76
C VAL A 206 -7.63 18.85 8.05
N ASN A 207 -7.13 19.90 8.70
CA ASN A 207 -7.07 21.26 8.16
C ASN A 207 -8.42 21.76 7.62
N GLY A 208 -9.53 21.40 8.28
CA GLY A 208 -10.89 21.78 7.86
C GLY A 208 -11.46 20.98 6.68
N HIS A 209 -10.79 19.91 6.25
CA HIS A 209 -11.25 19.03 5.17
C HIS A 209 -11.48 17.60 5.68
N GLU A 210 -12.60 16.99 5.26
CA GLU A 210 -12.91 15.60 5.57
C GLU A 210 -12.16 14.63 4.65
N SER A 211 -11.44 13.69 5.25
CA SER A 211 -10.94 12.48 4.56
C SER A 211 -11.88 11.32 4.80
N ARG A 212 -12.33 10.64 3.73
CA ARG A 212 -13.16 9.41 3.83
C ARG A 212 -12.38 8.14 3.44
N GLU A 213 -11.19 8.31 2.87
CA GLU A 213 -10.34 7.21 2.43
C GLU A 213 -8.93 7.38 3.00
N ALA A 214 -8.43 6.36 3.68
CA ALA A 214 -7.08 6.34 4.24
C ALA A 214 -6.15 5.46 3.40
N TYR A 215 -5.01 6.00 3.01
CA TYR A 215 -3.96 5.32 2.27
C TYR A 215 -2.76 5.08 3.17
N PHE A 216 -2.63 3.86 3.69
CA PHE A 216 -1.55 3.42 4.58
C PHE A 216 -0.41 2.81 3.77
N PHE A 217 0.72 3.52 3.74
CA PHE A 217 1.97 3.07 3.16
C PHE A 217 2.83 2.43 4.26
N LEU A 218 2.90 1.09 4.21
CA LEU A 218 3.61 0.27 5.20
C LEU A 218 4.25 -0.92 4.49
N ASN A 219 5.58 -0.97 4.43
CA ASN A 219 6.29 -2.02 3.71
C ASN A 219 6.46 -3.32 4.54
N SER A 220 5.36 -3.87 5.02
CA SER A 220 5.33 -5.18 5.69
C SER A 220 3.95 -5.84 5.61
N VAL A 221 3.83 -6.88 4.79
CA VAL A 221 2.59 -7.66 4.65
C VAL A 221 2.18 -8.31 5.98
N GLN A 222 3.15 -8.70 6.81
CA GLN A 222 2.88 -9.30 8.11
C GLN A 222 2.19 -8.32 9.06
N GLU A 223 2.69 -7.09 9.13
CA GLU A 223 2.16 -6.06 10.03
C GLU A 223 0.81 -5.53 9.51
N ILE A 224 0.67 -5.37 8.18
CA ILE A 224 -0.62 -5.08 7.54
C ILE A 224 -1.67 -6.12 7.94
N ALA A 225 -1.33 -7.41 7.83
CA ALA A 225 -2.25 -8.49 8.19
C ALA A 225 -2.62 -8.46 9.69
N HIS A 226 -1.69 -8.07 10.56
CA HIS A 226 -1.96 -7.90 11.99
C HIS A 226 -2.94 -6.74 12.24
N ILE A 227 -2.72 -5.58 11.62
CA ILE A 227 -3.62 -4.42 11.71
C ILE A 227 -5.02 -4.78 11.19
N ILE A 228 -5.11 -5.43 10.04
CA ILE A 228 -6.38 -5.88 9.45
C ILE A 228 -7.16 -6.78 10.41
N ARG A 229 -6.51 -7.82 10.96
CA ARG A 229 -7.14 -8.74 11.93
C ARG A 229 -7.56 -8.01 13.19
N GLN A 230 -6.69 -7.16 13.71
CA GLN A 230 -6.96 -6.39 14.92
C GLN A 230 -8.17 -5.48 14.74
N CYS A 231 -8.26 -4.76 13.61
CA CYS A 231 -9.34 -3.81 13.31
C CYS A 231 -10.62 -4.46 12.73
N GLY A 232 -10.60 -5.77 12.49
CA GLY A 232 -11.71 -6.51 11.87
C GLY A 232 -12.07 -5.98 10.48
N LEU A 233 -11.07 -5.71 9.65
CA LEU A 233 -11.28 -5.25 8.27
C LEU A 233 -11.55 -6.42 7.32
N THR A 234 -12.32 -6.18 6.27
CA THR A 234 -12.71 -7.16 5.25
C THR A 234 -12.43 -6.61 3.84
N ASN A 235 -12.57 -7.45 2.80
CA ASN A 235 -12.42 -7.00 1.41
C ASN A 235 -13.42 -5.91 0.98
N ASP A 236 -14.49 -5.69 1.76
CA ASP A 236 -15.52 -4.69 1.47
C ASP A 236 -15.07 -3.28 1.84
N ASN A 237 -14.29 -3.13 2.93
CA ASN A 237 -13.81 -1.84 3.42
C ASN A 237 -12.28 -1.68 3.34
N CYS A 238 -11.55 -2.72 2.96
CA CYS A 238 -10.11 -2.73 2.91
C CYS A 238 -9.58 -3.31 1.60
N ARG A 239 -8.61 -2.60 1.02
CA ARG A 239 -7.83 -3.01 -0.16
C ARG A 239 -6.37 -3.15 0.23
N VAL A 240 -5.71 -4.23 -0.21
CA VAL A 240 -4.27 -4.46 0.02
C VAL A 240 -3.54 -4.58 -1.31
N ILE A 241 -2.55 -3.73 -1.54
CA ILE A 241 -1.69 -3.74 -2.73
C ILE A 241 -0.27 -4.12 -2.32
N CYS A 242 0.12 -5.35 -2.67
CA CYS A 242 1.45 -5.88 -2.42
C CYS A 242 1.89 -6.87 -3.51
N ALA A 243 3.12 -7.39 -3.43
CA ALA A 243 3.60 -8.40 -4.37
C ALA A 243 2.70 -9.64 -4.34
N ASN A 244 2.17 -10.03 -5.50
CA ASN A 244 1.25 -11.16 -5.60
C ASN A 244 2.04 -12.48 -5.58
N THR A 245 2.26 -13.00 -4.37
CA THR A 245 2.96 -14.26 -4.13
C THR A 245 2.14 -15.14 -3.19
N SER A 246 2.26 -16.46 -3.34
CA SER A 246 1.62 -17.43 -2.43
C SER A 246 2.00 -17.19 -0.96
N HIS A 247 3.25 -16.78 -0.71
CA HIS A 247 3.75 -16.44 0.61
C HIS A 247 3.03 -15.23 1.21
N ASN A 248 2.81 -14.16 0.43
CA ASN A 248 2.08 -12.98 0.89
C ASN A 248 0.59 -13.27 1.08
N GLN A 249 -0.01 -14.05 0.17
CA GLN A 249 -1.41 -14.46 0.31
C GLN A 249 -1.64 -15.26 1.60
N LYS A 250 -0.72 -16.17 1.96
CA LYS A 250 -0.79 -16.94 3.22
C LYS A 250 -0.81 -16.03 4.46
N LYS A 251 -0.06 -14.93 4.46
CA LYS A 251 -0.05 -13.97 5.59
C LYS A 251 -1.37 -13.21 5.72
N LEU A 252 -1.98 -12.87 4.58
CA LEU A 252 -3.21 -12.09 4.47
C LEU A 252 -4.49 -12.92 4.71
N GLY A 253 -4.42 -14.24 4.58
CA GLY A 253 -5.56 -15.13 4.79
C GLY A 253 -6.65 -14.90 3.74
N GLU A 254 -7.84 -14.52 4.18
CA GLU A 254 -9.02 -14.28 3.32
C GLU A 254 -8.99 -12.93 2.59
N MET A 255 -8.08 -12.02 2.95
CA MET A 255 -7.91 -10.76 2.24
C MET A 255 -7.31 -11.00 0.86
N LYS A 256 -7.94 -10.44 -0.17
CA LYS A 256 -7.49 -10.55 -1.56
C LYS A 256 -6.38 -9.55 -1.84
N ILE A 257 -5.28 -10.02 -2.44
CA ILE A 257 -4.25 -9.12 -2.98
C ILE A 257 -4.82 -8.43 -4.24
N SER A 258 -4.83 -7.11 -4.22
CA SER A 258 -5.30 -6.25 -5.31
C SER A 258 -4.13 -5.60 -6.07
N ASN A 259 -4.44 -4.92 -7.17
CA ASN A 259 -3.49 -4.10 -7.95
C ASN A 259 -3.88 -2.61 -7.89
N SER A 260 -3.06 -1.74 -8.50
CA SER A 260 -3.29 -0.29 -8.45
C SER A 260 -4.57 0.16 -9.15
N LEU A 261 -5.04 -0.60 -10.15
CA LEU A 261 -6.26 -0.34 -10.93
C LEU A 261 -7.55 -0.78 -10.24
N SER A 262 -7.45 -1.55 -9.17
CA SER A 262 -8.61 -2.06 -8.43
C SER A 262 -9.31 -0.89 -7.71
N PRO A 263 -10.66 -0.84 -7.60
CA PRO A 263 -11.36 0.26 -6.95
C PRO A 263 -10.85 0.54 -5.54
N ALA A 264 -10.74 1.82 -5.17
CA ALA A 264 -10.37 2.22 -3.82
C ALA A 264 -11.41 1.75 -2.79
N ARG A 265 -10.94 1.59 -1.55
CA ARG A 265 -11.77 1.30 -0.38
C ARG A 265 -11.53 2.36 0.69
N MET A 266 -12.34 2.35 1.75
CA MET A 266 -12.13 3.23 2.91
C MET A 266 -10.71 3.09 3.48
N PHE A 267 -10.16 1.87 3.51
CA PHE A 267 -8.78 1.61 3.94
C PHE A 267 -7.97 0.97 2.83
N ASN A 268 -6.83 1.57 2.48
CA ASN A 268 -5.95 1.09 1.42
C ASN A 268 -4.55 0.86 1.99
N PHE A 269 -4.13 -0.40 2.14
CA PHE A 269 -2.77 -0.74 2.55
C PHE A 269 -1.89 -0.99 1.34
N ILE A 270 -0.76 -0.30 1.28
CA ILE A 270 0.15 -0.31 0.14
C ILE A 270 1.55 -0.61 0.64
N THR A 271 2.23 -1.59 0.03
CA THR A 271 3.66 -1.85 0.26
C THR A 271 4.52 -1.17 -0.81
N CYS A 272 5.84 -1.30 -0.73
CA CYS A 272 6.78 -0.69 -1.69
C CYS A 272 6.52 -1.06 -3.17
N LYS A 273 5.71 -2.09 -3.45
CA LYS A 273 5.25 -2.42 -4.80
C LYS A 273 4.64 -1.22 -5.54
N SER A 274 3.96 -0.33 -4.81
CA SER A 274 3.22 0.79 -5.40
C SER A 274 3.45 2.11 -4.65
N PHE A 275 4.63 2.26 -4.02
CA PHE A 275 5.08 3.58 -3.55
C PHE A 275 5.38 4.50 -4.74
N GLU A 276 5.74 3.89 -5.86
CA GLU A 276 6.07 4.53 -7.12
C GLU A 276 5.26 3.89 -8.25
N GLY A 277 5.02 4.67 -9.30
CA GLY A 277 4.45 4.17 -10.54
C GLY A 277 2.99 3.72 -10.54
N ALA A 278 2.32 3.77 -9.40
CA ALA A 278 0.86 3.70 -9.30
C ALA A 278 0.28 5.11 -9.29
N ASP A 279 -0.91 5.30 -9.84
CA ASP A 279 -1.64 6.56 -9.72
C ASP A 279 -2.99 6.26 -9.06
N PHE A 280 -3.26 6.90 -7.92
CA PHE A 280 -4.51 6.76 -7.18
C PHE A 280 -5.36 8.01 -7.37
N PHE A 281 -6.61 7.82 -7.74
CA PHE A 281 -7.58 8.89 -7.90
C PHE A 281 -8.57 8.83 -6.74
N SER A 282 -8.53 9.85 -5.89
CA SER A 282 -9.39 9.99 -4.73
C SER A 282 -9.54 11.46 -4.38
N GLU A 283 -10.78 11.91 -4.26
CA GLU A 283 -11.15 13.30 -3.92
C GLU A 283 -10.93 13.62 -2.44
N THR A 284 -10.86 12.62 -1.56
CA THR A 284 -10.73 12.82 -0.11
C THR A 284 -9.59 12.00 0.52
N GLY A 285 -8.82 11.28 -0.28
CA GLY A 285 -7.78 10.37 0.18
C GLY A 285 -6.69 11.06 0.98
N LEU A 286 -6.35 10.50 2.14
CA LEU A 286 -5.30 10.99 3.03
C LEU A 286 -4.17 9.95 3.17
N CYS A 287 -2.93 10.42 3.04
CA CYS A 287 -1.73 9.59 3.10
C CYS A 287 -1.22 9.39 4.53
N PHE A 288 -0.95 8.14 4.89
CA PHE A 288 -0.31 7.72 6.14
C PHE A 288 0.93 6.90 5.82
N VAL A 289 2.11 7.38 6.21
CA VAL A 289 3.38 6.64 6.13
C VAL A 289 3.69 6.09 7.51
N ILE A 290 3.96 4.78 7.61
CA ILE A 290 4.23 4.12 8.89
C ILE A 290 5.63 3.53 8.88
N SER A 291 6.48 4.05 9.77
CA SER A 291 7.87 3.63 9.94
C SER A 291 8.10 3.05 11.34
N ASN A 292 8.84 1.95 11.42
CA ASN A 292 9.24 1.36 12.70
C ASN A 292 10.72 0.98 12.67
N VAL A 293 11.54 1.66 13.48
CA VAL A 293 13.00 1.48 13.59
C VAL A 293 13.40 0.07 14.00
N TYR A 294 12.52 -0.67 14.68
CA TYR A 294 12.74 -2.09 15.01
C TYR A 294 12.41 -3.05 13.85
N LYS A 295 11.93 -2.54 12.72
CA LYS A 295 11.59 -3.28 11.49
C LYS A 295 12.13 -2.52 10.28
N LYS A 296 13.43 -2.68 10.01
CA LYS A 296 14.19 -1.92 9.00
C LYS A 296 13.48 -1.74 7.66
N GLN A 297 12.81 -2.78 7.15
CA GLN A 297 12.12 -2.74 5.86
C GLN A 297 10.95 -1.77 5.81
N THR A 298 10.43 -1.32 6.96
CA THR A 298 9.32 -0.37 7.08
C THR A 298 9.76 1.09 7.12
N LEU A 299 11.05 1.35 7.30
CA LEU A 299 11.56 2.72 7.37
C LEU A 299 11.39 3.43 6.02
N ALA A 300 10.69 4.55 6.05
CA ALA A 300 10.57 5.45 4.92
C ALA A 300 11.67 6.51 4.96
N SER A 301 12.37 6.70 3.85
CA SER A 301 13.29 7.84 3.68
C SER A 301 12.51 9.13 3.42
N MET A 302 13.01 10.23 3.96
CA MET A 302 12.38 11.55 3.87
C MET A 302 12.57 12.15 2.50
N ASP A 303 13.74 11.96 1.91
CA ASP A 303 14.17 12.50 0.62
C ASP A 303 13.75 11.63 -0.57
N ILE A 304 13.39 10.35 -0.35
CA ILE A 304 13.02 9.41 -1.42
C ILE A 304 11.59 8.90 -1.25
N ASP A 305 11.26 8.24 -0.14
CA ASP A 305 9.96 7.55 0.00
C ASP A 305 8.79 8.52 0.13
N ILE A 306 8.89 9.49 1.03
CA ILE A 306 7.79 10.42 1.31
C ILE A 306 7.40 11.21 0.04
N PRO A 307 8.32 11.76 -0.79
CA PRO A 307 7.96 12.43 -2.03
C PRO A 307 7.32 11.51 -3.06
N GLN A 308 7.82 10.27 -3.17
CA GLN A 308 7.27 9.28 -4.09
C GLN A 308 5.84 8.89 -3.69
N ILE A 309 5.60 8.67 -2.39
CA ILE A 309 4.30 8.36 -1.80
C ILE A 309 3.32 9.53 -1.92
N ALA A 310 3.72 10.74 -1.53
CA ALA A 310 2.90 11.95 -1.63
C ALA A 310 2.46 12.21 -3.08
N GLY A 311 3.30 11.82 -4.04
CA GLY A 311 3.02 11.91 -5.47
C GLY A 311 2.00 10.93 -6.03
N ARG A 312 1.44 10.02 -5.22
CA ARG A 312 0.58 8.93 -5.71
C ARG A 312 -0.89 9.32 -5.81
N ILE A 313 -1.38 10.22 -4.95
CA ILE A 313 -2.77 10.72 -5.03
C ILE A 313 -2.82 11.85 -6.06
N ARG A 314 -3.49 11.63 -7.19
CA ARG A 314 -3.45 12.51 -8.38
C ARG A 314 -4.60 13.50 -8.48
N SER A 315 -5.71 13.26 -7.80
CA SER A 315 -6.91 14.10 -7.93
C SER A 315 -6.62 15.53 -7.48
N ARG A 316 -6.71 16.49 -8.41
CA ARG A 316 -6.48 17.92 -8.13
C ARG A 316 -7.54 18.53 -7.23
N GLU A 317 -8.73 17.97 -7.24
CA GLU A 317 -9.82 18.39 -6.35
C GLU A 317 -9.60 17.96 -4.90
N ASN A 318 -8.66 17.03 -4.64
CA ASN A 318 -8.34 16.62 -3.28
C ASN A 318 -7.43 17.66 -2.61
N PRO A 319 -7.90 18.36 -1.57
CA PRO A 319 -7.10 19.37 -0.86
C PRO A 319 -6.00 18.74 0.01
N LEU A 320 -6.13 17.45 0.35
CA LEU A 320 -5.21 16.69 1.22
C LEU A 320 -4.13 15.93 0.42
N ARG A 321 -4.11 15.99 -0.92
CA ARG A 321 -3.21 15.19 -1.75
C ARG A 321 -1.71 15.40 -1.48
N HIS A 322 -1.33 16.53 -0.88
CA HIS A 322 0.05 16.85 -0.50
C HIS A 322 0.29 16.77 1.02
N THR A 323 -0.69 16.29 1.78
CA THR A 323 -0.61 16.10 3.23
C THR A 323 -0.28 14.65 3.55
N VAL A 324 0.78 14.44 4.34
CA VAL A 324 1.26 13.12 4.74
C VAL A 324 1.35 13.04 6.26
N PHE A 325 0.61 12.11 6.86
CA PHE A 325 0.84 11.72 8.25
C PHE A 325 2.03 10.77 8.29
N HIS A 326 3.14 11.17 8.90
CA HIS A 326 4.25 10.26 9.14
C HIS A 326 4.21 9.78 10.60
N ILE A 327 3.86 8.50 10.77
CA ILE A 327 3.79 7.83 12.07
C ILE A 327 5.07 7.01 12.25
N PHE A 328 5.86 7.33 13.27
CA PHE A 328 7.16 6.71 13.47
C PHE A 328 7.52 6.50 14.93
N ASN A 329 8.56 5.69 15.15
CA ASN A 329 9.31 5.64 16.41
C ASN A 329 10.79 5.89 16.12
N THR A 330 11.55 6.20 17.15
CA THR A 330 12.99 6.43 17.07
C THR A 330 13.70 5.54 18.07
N LYS A 331 14.97 5.23 17.82
CA LYS A 331 15.80 4.44 18.72
C LYS A 331 17.14 5.12 18.86
N LYS A 332 17.48 5.55 20.08
CA LYS A 332 18.85 5.94 20.40
C LYS A 332 19.74 4.71 20.30
N ASP A 333 20.81 4.83 19.53
CA ASP A 333 21.84 3.81 19.43
C ASP A 333 23.16 4.40 19.92
N ASP A 334 23.45 4.15 21.19
CA ASP A 334 24.63 4.68 21.88
C ASP A 334 25.84 3.71 21.74
N MET A 335 25.62 2.53 21.14
CA MET A 335 26.60 1.44 21.03
C MET A 335 27.14 1.21 19.61
N PHE A 336 26.67 1.98 18.62
CA PHE A 336 27.10 1.83 17.24
C PHE A 336 28.13 2.91 16.88
N ALA A 337 29.06 2.56 15.98
CA ALA A 337 30.00 3.52 15.41
C ALA A 337 29.23 4.69 14.76
N SER A 338 29.85 5.86 14.67
CA SER A 338 29.27 6.96 13.93
C SER A 338 29.17 6.63 12.43
N TYR A 339 28.24 7.26 11.71
CA TYR A 339 28.13 7.11 10.26
C TYR A 339 29.48 7.39 9.56
N GLU A 340 30.21 8.40 9.99
CA GLU A 340 31.52 8.75 9.41
C GLU A 340 32.58 7.67 9.66
N GLU A 341 32.57 6.99 10.80
CA GLU A 341 33.47 5.87 11.07
C GLU A 341 33.16 4.67 10.17
N VAL A 342 31.89 4.29 10.06
CA VAL A 342 31.46 3.20 9.16
C VAL A 342 31.78 3.53 7.72
N ARG A 343 31.53 4.77 7.30
CA ARG A 343 31.86 5.27 5.97
C ARG A 343 33.37 5.17 5.70
N LYS A 344 34.21 5.63 6.62
CA LYS A 344 35.67 5.57 6.49
C LYS A 344 36.18 4.14 6.36
N ASP A 345 35.69 3.21 7.18
CA ASP A 345 36.09 1.80 7.10
C ASP A 345 35.65 1.18 5.78
N THR A 346 34.41 1.45 5.36
CA THR A 346 33.87 0.89 4.12
C THR A 346 34.59 1.43 2.87
N LEU A 347 34.95 2.71 2.85
CA LEU A 347 35.77 3.31 1.79
C LEU A 347 37.17 2.69 1.73
N LYS A 348 37.80 2.44 2.88
CA LYS A 348 39.08 1.73 2.93
C LYS A 348 38.98 0.31 2.36
N GLN A 349 37.88 -0.40 2.62
CA GLN A 349 37.66 -1.73 2.03
C GLN A 349 37.46 -1.65 0.50
N LEU A 350 36.85 -0.58 -0.02
CA LEU A 350 36.75 -0.34 -1.46
C LEU A 350 38.13 -0.09 -2.09
N GLU A 351 39.00 0.71 -1.45
CA GLU A 351 40.38 0.92 -1.92
C GLU A 351 41.16 -0.41 -2.00
N ILE A 352 41.05 -1.25 -0.96
CA ILE A 352 41.64 -2.60 -0.95
C ILE A 352 41.05 -3.47 -2.07
N ALA A 353 39.74 -3.36 -2.31
CA ALA A 353 39.08 -4.09 -3.38
C ALA A 353 39.57 -3.64 -4.77
N GLU A 354 39.86 -2.36 -4.98
CA GLU A 354 40.44 -1.84 -6.23
C GLU A 354 41.82 -2.44 -6.51
N GLU A 355 42.69 -2.51 -5.50
CA GLU A 355 44.01 -3.15 -5.61
C GLU A 355 43.88 -4.62 -5.98
N ARG A 356 42.97 -5.34 -5.31
CA ARG A 356 42.68 -6.75 -5.58
C ARG A 356 42.13 -6.97 -6.98
N VAL A 357 41.19 -6.13 -7.42
CA VAL A 357 40.60 -6.20 -8.77
C VAL A 357 41.67 -6.01 -9.84
N LYS A 358 42.59 -5.05 -9.67
CA LYS A 358 43.73 -4.86 -10.59
C LYS A 358 44.61 -6.11 -10.66
N ALA A 359 44.96 -6.69 -9.52
CA ALA A 359 45.75 -7.92 -9.45
C ALA A 359 45.02 -9.13 -10.07
N TYR A 360 43.74 -9.34 -9.75
CA TYR A 360 42.97 -10.45 -10.30
C TYR A 360 42.78 -10.34 -11.81
N ASN A 361 42.67 -9.11 -12.33
CA ASN A 361 42.56 -8.88 -13.75
C ASN A 361 43.85 -9.11 -14.54
N SER A 362 45.02 -9.21 -13.88
CA SER A 362 46.28 -9.58 -14.53
C SER A 362 46.50 -11.11 -14.63
N PHE A 363 45.63 -11.91 -14.03
CA PHE A 363 45.72 -13.37 -14.08
C PHE A 363 45.36 -13.95 -15.45
N SER A 364 45.76 -15.20 -15.71
CA SER A 364 45.32 -15.96 -16.88
C SER A 364 43.81 -16.24 -16.83
N ALA A 365 43.18 -16.54 -17.96
CA ALA A 365 41.73 -16.77 -18.03
C ALA A 365 41.24 -17.88 -17.08
N ASP A 366 42.00 -18.97 -16.93
CA ASP A 366 41.61 -20.08 -16.05
C ASP A 366 41.85 -19.73 -14.57
N ALA A 367 42.92 -19.00 -14.25
CA ALA A 367 43.15 -18.47 -12.91
C ALA A 367 42.06 -17.46 -12.51
N LYS A 368 41.59 -16.60 -13.44
CA LYS A 368 40.43 -15.72 -13.21
C LYS A 368 39.17 -16.52 -12.88
N LYS A 369 38.88 -17.60 -13.63
CA LYS A 369 37.73 -18.46 -13.35
C LYS A 369 37.81 -19.14 -11.98
N GLN A 370 39.01 -19.52 -11.53
CA GLN A 370 39.21 -20.06 -10.20
C GLN A 370 38.99 -18.98 -9.13
N GLN A 371 39.63 -17.83 -9.26
CA GLN A 371 39.50 -16.71 -8.34
C GLN A 371 38.04 -16.21 -8.24
N ALA A 372 37.29 -16.25 -9.35
CA ALA A 372 35.88 -15.88 -9.38
C ALA A 372 35.00 -16.75 -8.46
N LYS A 373 35.37 -18.01 -8.24
CA LYS A 373 34.67 -18.88 -7.30
C LYS A 373 34.95 -18.49 -5.85
N GLU A 374 36.15 -18.01 -5.56
CA GLU A 374 36.57 -17.61 -4.21
C GLU A 374 35.98 -16.27 -3.77
N VAL A 375 35.80 -15.33 -4.71
CA VAL A 375 35.23 -14.01 -4.41
C VAL A 375 33.72 -13.92 -4.64
N LYS A 376 33.05 -15.04 -4.93
CA LYS A 376 31.63 -15.08 -5.27
C LYS A 376 30.73 -14.42 -4.21
N ASP A 377 31.08 -14.56 -2.94
CA ASP A 377 30.32 -14.02 -1.81
C ASP A 377 30.91 -12.68 -1.30
N SER A 378 31.84 -12.08 -2.06
CA SER A 378 32.40 -10.77 -1.71
C SER A 378 31.37 -9.67 -1.89
N LEU A 379 31.25 -8.80 -0.89
CA LEU A 379 30.45 -7.57 -0.99
C LEU A 379 31.11 -6.53 -1.90
N TYR A 380 32.44 -6.52 -1.98
CA TYR A 380 33.22 -5.43 -2.58
C TYR A 380 33.76 -5.74 -3.98
N ILE A 381 33.75 -7.01 -4.40
CA ILE A 381 34.29 -7.44 -5.70
C ILE A 381 33.23 -8.29 -6.41
N ARG A 382 32.93 -7.97 -7.66
CA ARG A 382 32.11 -8.82 -8.54
C ARG A 382 32.92 -9.29 -9.74
N TYR A 383 32.51 -10.42 -10.32
CA TYR A 383 33.12 -11.00 -11.52
C TYR A 383 32.07 -11.05 -12.63
N ASN A 384 32.36 -10.35 -13.73
CA ASN A 384 31.41 -10.12 -14.81
C ASN A 384 32.15 -10.13 -16.16
N ASN A 385 31.57 -10.80 -17.17
CA ASN A 385 32.13 -10.87 -18.53
C ASN A 385 33.64 -11.19 -18.61
N GLY A 386 34.14 -12.05 -17.73
CA GLY A 386 35.56 -12.45 -17.72
C GLY A 386 36.50 -11.53 -16.93
N MET A 387 35.97 -10.47 -16.31
CA MET A 387 36.73 -9.45 -15.61
C MET A 387 36.21 -9.25 -14.19
N PHE A 388 37.11 -8.90 -13.28
CA PHE A 388 36.77 -8.44 -11.94
C PHE A 388 36.51 -6.95 -11.94
N GLU A 389 35.61 -6.51 -11.09
CA GLU A 389 35.30 -5.10 -10.89
C GLU A 389 34.87 -4.84 -9.44
N VAL A 390 35.05 -3.60 -9.01
CA VAL A 390 34.65 -3.19 -7.66
C VAL A 390 33.14 -3.02 -7.59
N ASN A 391 32.55 -3.45 -6.48
CA ASN A 391 31.13 -3.40 -6.20
C ASN A 391 30.82 -2.30 -5.18
N ASP A 392 30.97 -1.06 -5.61
CA ASP A 392 30.60 0.16 -4.86
C ASP A 392 29.09 0.23 -4.53
N ARG A 393 28.24 -0.35 -5.38
CA ARG A 393 26.77 -0.34 -5.23
C ARG A 393 26.29 -1.06 -3.96
N ALA A 394 26.89 -2.21 -3.62
CA ALA A 394 26.57 -2.94 -2.39
C ALA A 394 26.92 -2.11 -1.14
N VAL A 395 28.07 -1.45 -1.19
CA VAL A 395 28.54 -0.53 -0.16
C VAL A 395 27.60 0.64 0.01
N ASN A 396 27.24 1.30 -1.09
CA ASN A 396 26.34 2.45 -1.07
C ASN A 396 24.98 2.08 -0.46
N TYR A 397 24.44 0.89 -0.79
CA TYR A 397 23.22 0.39 -0.16
C TYR A 397 23.36 0.21 1.36
N ILE A 398 24.47 -0.35 1.83
CA ILE A 398 24.74 -0.54 3.26
C ILE A 398 24.82 0.81 3.98
N LEU A 399 25.58 1.77 3.42
CA LEU A 399 25.71 3.11 3.97
C LEU A 399 24.35 3.83 4.02
N TYR A 400 23.53 3.68 2.98
CA TYR A 400 22.16 4.19 2.96
C TYR A 400 21.29 3.59 4.07
N GLU A 401 21.25 2.26 4.21
CA GLU A 401 20.49 1.60 5.28
C GLU A 401 20.97 2.08 6.66
N TYR A 402 22.29 2.20 6.82
CA TYR A 402 22.91 2.64 8.06
C TYR A 402 22.54 4.07 8.42
N LYS A 403 22.67 5.01 7.46
CA LYS A 403 22.27 6.41 7.61
C LYS A 403 20.80 6.51 8.00
N LEU A 404 19.92 5.78 7.31
CA LEU A 404 18.49 5.79 7.62
C LEU A 404 18.22 5.32 9.05
N MET A 405 18.79 4.19 9.46
CA MET A 405 18.52 3.59 10.78
C MET A 405 19.16 4.33 11.94
N HIS A 406 20.45 4.68 11.81
CA HIS A 406 21.30 5.08 12.93
C HIS A 406 21.61 6.58 12.96
N GLN A 407 21.30 7.31 11.90
CA GLN A 407 21.44 8.77 11.86
C GLN A 407 20.07 9.46 11.78
N ILE A 408 19.20 9.06 10.84
CA ILE A 408 17.89 9.71 10.65
C ILE A 408 16.89 9.29 11.73
N TYR A 409 16.64 7.98 11.90
CA TYR A 409 15.68 7.46 12.89
C TYR A 409 16.24 7.33 14.32
N GLN A 410 17.39 7.96 14.60
CA GLN A 410 18.03 7.94 15.92
C GLN A 410 17.25 8.75 16.95
N SER A 411 16.80 9.94 16.57
CA SER A 411 16.09 10.89 17.44
C SER A 411 15.01 11.67 16.69
N LYS A 412 14.16 12.38 17.42
CA LYS A 412 13.13 13.22 16.79
C LYS A 412 13.75 14.47 16.15
N GLU A 413 14.86 14.94 16.69
CA GLU A 413 15.64 16.07 16.17
C GLU A 413 16.21 15.72 14.79
N ASN A 414 16.83 14.55 14.64
CA ASN A 414 17.36 14.10 13.35
C ASN A 414 16.26 13.91 12.29
N ILE A 415 15.07 13.45 12.70
CA ILE A 415 13.90 13.38 11.81
C ILE A 415 13.45 14.77 11.36
N ALA A 416 13.41 15.74 12.28
CA ALA A 416 13.06 17.13 11.96
C ALA A 416 14.07 17.73 10.97
N ASP A 417 15.36 17.53 11.22
CA ASP A 417 16.42 17.95 10.30
C ASP A 417 16.23 17.30 8.93
N ALA A 418 15.96 15.99 8.86
CA ALA A 418 15.73 15.29 7.60
C ALA A 418 14.52 15.84 6.82
N TYR A 419 13.44 16.24 7.49
CA TYR A 419 12.33 16.93 6.82
C TYR A 419 12.73 18.30 6.26
N ALA A 420 13.51 19.08 7.02
CA ALA A 420 13.98 20.39 6.58
C ALA A 420 14.91 20.27 5.37
N HIS A 421 15.84 19.30 5.38
CA HIS A 421 16.72 19.00 4.25
C HIS A 421 15.94 18.54 3.01
N ALA A 422 14.85 17.79 3.19
CA ALA A 422 13.96 17.39 2.11
C ALA A 422 13.04 18.52 1.61
N GLY A 423 13.07 19.70 2.23
CA GLY A 423 12.27 20.86 1.83
C GLY A 423 10.79 20.74 2.18
N PHE A 424 10.44 19.98 3.23
CA PHE A 424 9.05 19.79 3.64
C PHE A 424 8.55 20.90 4.55
N ASN A 425 7.25 21.21 4.42
CA ASN A 425 6.53 21.94 5.45
C ASN A 425 6.09 20.94 6.50
N TYR A 426 6.60 21.02 7.73
CA TYR A 426 6.21 20.09 8.78
C TYR A 426 5.78 20.83 10.05
N GLY A 427 4.73 20.31 10.69
CA GLY A 427 4.31 20.80 12.01
C GLY A 427 5.20 20.28 13.13
N ASN A 428 4.94 20.71 14.36
CA ASN A 428 5.61 20.15 15.54
C ASN A 428 5.44 18.62 15.61
N ILE A 429 6.52 17.91 15.91
CA ILE A 429 6.49 16.47 16.14
C ILE A 429 5.64 16.18 17.37
N ARG A 430 4.48 15.57 17.15
CA ARG A 430 3.55 15.20 18.22
C ARG A 430 3.97 13.86 18.81
N TRP A 431 4.24 13.84 20.12
CA TRP A 431 4.54 12.60 20.83
C TRP A 431 3.26 12.02 21.44
N GLU A 432 2.96 10.76 21.13
CA GLU A 432 1.88 9.99 21.74
C GLU A 432 2.41 8.67 22.30
N LYS A 433 2.51 8.59 23.64
CA LYS A 433 2.89 7.36 24.33
C LYS A 433 1.66 6.48 24.52
N LEU A 434 1.61 5.36 23.81
CA LEU A 434 0.56 4.36 23.96
C LEU A 434 0.91 3.39 25.11
N PRO A 435 -0.03 3.08 26.02
CA PRO A 435 0.24 2.28 27.20
C PRO A 435 0.71 0.86 26.85
N ASN A 436 1.64 0.32 27.64
CA ASN A 436 2.13 -1.06 27.47
C ASN A 436 1.02 -2.09 27.67
N ASN A 437 0.04 -1.77 28.52
CA ASN A 437 -1.02 -2.68 28.98
C ASN A 437 -2.28 -2.68 28.09
N GLU A 438 -2.24 -2.05 26.92
CA GLU A 438 -3.31 -2.14 25.92
C GLU A 438 -2.79 -2.71 24.59
N ILE A 439 -2.16 -3.88 24.65
CA ILE A 439 -2.15 -4.73 23.47
C ILE A 439 -3.57 -5.29 23.34
N GLY A 440 -4.42 -4.61 22.57
CA GLY A 440 -5.65 -5.21 22.04
C GLY A 440 -7.01 -4.67 22.50
N LYS A 441 -7.17 -3.39 22.89
CA LYS A 441 -8.51 -2.81 23.16
C LYS A 441 -9.04 -1.87 22.08
N LEU A 442 -8.26 -0.92 21.54
CA LEU A 442 -8.78 0.07 20.58
C LEU A 442 -9.02 -0.43 19.14
N GLY A 443 -8.67 -1.69 18.83
CA GLY A 443 -8.93 -2.29 17.52
C GLY A 443 -10.15 -3.21 17.46
N ARG A 444 -10.67 -3.67 18.62
CA ARG A 444 -11.77 -4.63 18.62
C ARG A 444 -12.98 -4.04 17.88
N ARG A 445 -13.73 -4.91 17.20
CA ARG A 445 -15.13 -4.63 16.82
C ARG A 445 -15.79 -3.98 18.04
N ILE A 446 -16.17 -2.70 17.92
CA ILE A 446 -16.77 -1.92 19.02
C ILE A 446 -17.83 -2.83 19.63
N ALA A 447 -17.67 -3.14 20.92
CA ALA A 447 -18.59 -4.07 21.55
C ALA A 447 -19.98 -3.44 21.52
N PHE A 448 -21.04 -4.23 21.34
CA PHE A 448 -22.40 -3.69 21.35
C PHE A 448 -22.68 -2.86 22.62
N ALA A 449 -22.07 -3.23 23.75
CA ALA A 449 -22.11 -2.46 24.99
C ALA A 449 -21.55 -1.02 24.86
N GLU A 450 -20.46 -0.82 24.11
CA GLU A 450 -19.88 0.50 23.84
C GLU A 450 -20.77 1.31 22.87
N ILE A 451 -21.40 0.64 21.89
CA ILE A 451 -22.39 1.26 20.99
C ILE A 451 -23.62 1.72 21.79
N ALA A 452 -24.13 0.89 22.69
CA ALA A 452 -25.25 1.22 23.56
C ALA A 452 -24.92 2.38 24.51
N GLN A 453 -23.72 2.37 25.12
CA GLN A 453 -23.25 3.49 25.94
C GLN A 453 -23.20 4.80 25.13
N ARG A 454 -22.61 4.77 23.92
CA ARG A 454 -22.57 5.93 23.05
C ARG A 454 -23.96 6.41 22.65
N TYR A 455 -24.89 5.51 22.34
CA TYR A 455 -26.27 5.87 22.03
C TYR A 455 -26.98 6.56 23.21
N TYR A 456 -26.73 6.09 24.44
CA TYR A 456 -27.24 6.72 25.67
C TYR A 456 -26.65 8.12 25.90
N ASP A 457 -25.33 8.26 25.76
CA ASP A 457 -24.64 9.53 25.99
C ASP A 457 -25.08 10.61 24.98
N LEU A 458 -25.47 10.18 23.76
CA LEU A 458 -26.00 11.04 22.71
C LEU A 458 -27.48 11.42 22.89
N GLN A 459 -28.15 11.02 23.98
CA GLN A 459 -29.59 11.28 24.18
C GLN A 459 -29.97 12.78 24.21
N TYR A 460 -29.01 13.66 24.51
CA TYR A 460 -29.16 15.12 24.54
C TYR A 460 -28.34 15.85 23.45
N SER A 461 -27.78 15.12 22.49
CA SER A 461 -26.96 15.69 21.41
C SER A 461 -27.80 16.00 20.17
N PHE A 462 -27.50 17.12 19.51
CA PHE A 462 -28.12 17.52 18.23
C PHE A 462 -27.39 16.94 16.99
N ASP A 463 -26.45 16.02 17.18
CA ASP A 463 -25.59 15.46 16.13
C ASP A 463 -26.22 14.27 15.39
N ASN A 464 -25.94 14.16 14.09
CA ASN A 464 -26.42 13.10 13.18
C ASN A 464 -25.94 11.69 13.56
N CYS A 465 -24.94 11.59 14.44
CA CYS A 465 -24.41 10.33 14.96
C CYS A 465 -25.48 9.41 15.56
N ARG A 466 -26.54 9.95 16.17
CA ARG A 466 -27.62 9.14 16.78
C ARG A 466 -28.47 8.43 15.71
N ALA A 467 -28.82 9.15 14.64
CA ALA A 467 -29.61 8.61 13.54
C ALA A 467 -28.85 7.50 12.78
N GLU A 468 -27.52 7.63 12.66
CA GLU A 468 -26.68 6.62 12.03
C GLU A 468 -26.62 5.32 12.86
N ILE A 469 -26.58 5.41 14.19
CA ILE A 469 -26.66 4.23 15.07
C ILE A 469 -28.03 3.53 14.93
N GLU A 470 -29.13 4.29 14.85
CA GLU A 470 -30.47 3.72 14.62
C GLU A 470 -30.57 3.05 13.25
N ARG A 471 -29.91 3.60 12.21
CA ARG A 471 -29.85 2.96 10.89
C ARG A 471 -29.10 1.63 10.92
N GLN A 472 -28.01 1.55 11.67
CA GLN A 472 -27.22 0.33 11.81
C GLN A 472 -27.85 -0.70 12.76
N TYR A 473 -28.60 -0.24 13.76
CA TYR A 473 -29.29 -1.05 14.76
C TYR A 473 -30.75 -0.59 14.91
N PRO A 474 -31.66 -0.96 13.98
CA PRO A 474 -33.04 -0.45 13.96
C PRO A 474 -33.85 -0.70 15.24
N PHE A 475 -33.52 -1.76 15.99
CA PHE A 475 -34.17 -2.11 17.26
C PHE A 475 -33.70 -1.27 18.45
N ILE A 476 -32.59 -0.52 18.34
CA ILE A 476 -31.89 0.06 19.51
C ILE A 476 -32.75 1.10 20.22
N ARG A 477 -33.47 1.94 19.47
CA ARG A 477 -34.36 2.96 20.04
C ARG A 477 -35.45 2.34 20.90
N GLU A 478 -36.11 1.32 20.37
CA GLU A 478 -37.19 0.60 21.03
C GLU A 478 -36.69 -0.21 22.23
N ALA A 479 -35.51 -0.84 22.11
CA ALA A 479 -34.86 -1.51 23.22
C ALA A 479 -34.61 -0.56 24.40
N PHE A 480 -34.13 0.66 24.14
CA PHE A 480 -33.90 1.66 25.17
C PHE A 480 -35.20 2.14 25.85
N GLN A 481 -36.31 2.19 25.10
CA GLN A 481 -37.62 2.56 25.61
C GLN A 481 -38.23 1.48 26.51
N LEU A 482 -38.16 0.20 26.10
CA LEU A 482 -38.83 -0.90 26.79
C LEU A 482 -37.98 -1.59 27.86
N LEU A 483 -36.68 -1.75 27.64
CA LEU A 483 -35.79 -2.45 28.59
C LEU A 483 -35.05 -1.48 29.52
N GLY A 484 -34.84 -0.24 29.07
CA GLY A 484 -34.04 0.75 29.77
C GLY A 484 -32.53 0.49 29.69
N PHE A 485 -31.75 1.54 29.92
CA PHE A 485 -30.30 1.53 29.74
C PHE A 485 -29.57 0.53 30.66
N GLN A 486 -29.99 0.41 31.92
CA GLN A 486 -29.32 -0.47 32.88
C GLN A 486 -29.40 -1.95 32.48
N GLU A 487 -30.54 -2.38 31.94
CA GLU A 487 -30.74 -3.77 31.51
C GLU A 487 -29.98 -4.06 30.21
N ILE A 488 -29.98 -3.14 29.24
CA ILE A 488 -29.16 -3.24 28.03
C ILE A 488 -27.67 -3.36 28.39
N ARG A 489 -27.20 -2.59 29.38
CA ARG A 489 -25.81 -2.65 29.86
C ARG A 489 -25.48 -3.99 30.52
N ARG A 490 -26.46 -4.63 31.19
CA ARG A 490 -26.33 -5.96 31.80
C ARG A 490 -26.23 -7.08 30.76
N LEU A 491 -27.02 -6.99 29.69
CA LEU A 491 -27.10 -8.00 28.63
C LEU A 491 -25.88 -8.05 27.70
N ARG A 492 -25.11 -6.95 27.62
CA ARG A 492 -23.76 -6.81 27.00
C ARG A 492 -23.61 -7.17 25.51
N SER A 493 -24.57 -7.86 24.91
CA SER A 493 -24.52 -8.36 23.54
C SER A 493 -25.80 -8.03 22.77
N ARG A 494 -25.66 -7.82 21.46
CA ARG A 494 -26.79 -7.54 20.55
C ARG A 494 -27.89 -8.61 20.66
N LYS A 495 -27.52 -9.88 20.55
CA LYS A 495 -28.46 -11.00 20.52
C LYS A 495 -29.30 -11.09 21.79
N ALA A 496 -28.65 -10.95 22.95
CA ALA A 496 -29.34 -10.98 24.24
C ALA A 496 -30.33 -9.81 24.40
N VAL A 497 -30.03 -8.64 23.82
CA VAL A 497 -30.93 -7.47 23.84
C VAL A 497 -32.11 -7.65 22.89
N GLU A 498 -31.89 -8.20 21.68
CA GLU A 498 -32.99 -8.55 20.76
C GLU A 498 -33.92 -9.61 21.37
N GLU A 499 -33.36 -10.63 22.04
CA GLU A 499 -34.13 -11.66 22.76
C GLU A 499 -34.92 -11.08 23.94
N ALA A 500 -34.30 -10.24 24.77
CA ALA A 500 -34.98 -9.59 25.90
C ALA A 500 -36.07 -8.61 25.44
N LEU A 501 -35.82 -7.87 24.35
CA LEU A 501 -36.81 -6.98 23.74
C LEU A 501 -38.03 -7.76 23.24
N LEU A 502 -37.80 -8.92 22.60
CA LEU A 502 -38.88 -9.80 22.17
C LEU A 502 -39.71 -10.31 23.36
N GLN A 503 -39.06 -10.73 24.45
CA GLN A 503 -39.75 -11.20 25.65
C GLN A 503 -40.56 -10.08 26.32
N ALA A 504 -40.03 -8.87 26.39
CA ALA A 504 -40.77 -7.71 26.88
C ALA A 504 -42.03 -7.42 26.05
N LYS A 505 -41.94 -7.53 24.72
CA LYS A 505 -43.10 -7.36 23.81
C LYS A 505 -44.15 -8.46 23.99
N LEU A 506 -43.73 -9.69 24.27
CA LEU A 506 -44.64 -10.81 24.49
C LEU A 506 -45.34 -10.74 25.85
N ALA A 507 -44.72 -10.08 26.85
CA ALA A 507 -45.30 -9.89 28.18
C ALA A 507 -46.58 -9.03 28.14
N ASP A 508 -46.66 -8.07 27.23
CA ASP A 508 -47.81 -7.16 27.08
C ASP A 508 -48.98 -7.72 26.24
N LYS A 509 -48.97 -9.03 25.90
CA LYS A 509 -49.94 -9.69 24.99
C LYS A 509 -50.12 -8.91 23.68
N PRO A 510 -49.22 -9.10 22.70
CA PRO A 510 -49.27 -8.37 21.45
C PRO A 510 -50.57 -8.60 20.68
N SER A 511 -51.05 -7.58 19.99
CA SER A 511 -52.16 -7.70 19.05
C SER A 511 -51.83 -8.67 17.92
N ARG A 512 -52.86 -9.15 17.21
CA ARG A 512 -52.69 -10.09 16.09
C ARG A 512 -51.73 -9.56 15.01
N SER A 513 -51.73 -8.25 14.75
CA SER A 513 -50.85 -7.61 13.76
C SER A 513 -49.41 -7.48 14.26
N GLU A 514 -49.21 -7.21 15.55
CA GLU A 514 -47.88 -7.14 16.16
C GLU A 514 -47.25 -8.53 16.23
N MET A 515 -48.05 -9.53 16.63
CA MET A 515 -47.63 -10.93 16.65
C MET A 515 -47.22 -11.41 15.25
N PHE A 516 -47.96 -11.01 14.22
CA PHE A 516 -47.59 -11.28 12.84
C PHE A 516 -46.23 -10.67 12.46
N GLY A 517 -46.04 -9.37 12.76
CA GLY A 517 -44.80 -8.66 12.45
C GLY A 517 -43.57 -9.23 13.15
N LEU A 518 -43.75 -9.81 14.36
CA LEU A 518 -42.69 -10.51 15.06
C LEU A 518 -42.41 -11.89 14.44
N LEU A 519 -43.46 -12.67 14.14
CA LEU A 519 -43.33 -13.99 13.53
C LEU A 519 -42.69 -13.91 12.14
N SER A 520 -42.97 -12.88 11.34
CA SER A 520 -42.41 -12.71 10.00
C SER A 520 -40.88 -12.51 9.98
N GLN A 521 -40.28 -12.17 11.12
CA GLN A 521 -38.83 -12.04 11.23
C GLN A 521 -38.11 -13.39 11.36
N VAL A 522 -38.84 -14.43 11.78
CA VAL A 522 -38.28 -15.77 12.05
C VAL A 522 -38.90 -16.87 11.17
N ILE A 523 -40.08 -16.62 10.60
CA ILE A 523 -40.80 -17.52 9.70
C ILE A 523 -40.78 -16.99 8.27
N GLU A 524 -40.21 -17.77 7.36
CA GLU A 524 -40.08 -17.46 5.94
C GLU A 524 -41.13 -18.22 5.12
N ILE A 525 -41.86 -17.50 4.25
CA ILE A 525 -42.85 -18.09 3.33
C ILE A 525 -42.12 -18.87 2.23
N GLY A 526 -42.63 -20.06 1.92
CA GLY A 526 -42.08 -20.99 0.93
C GLY A 526 -41.10 -22.01 1.53
N ARG A 527 -40.66 -21.82 2.77
CA ARG A 527 -39.67 -22.68 3.43
C ARG A 527 -40.29 -23.91 4.10
N PHE A 528 -39.51 -24.99 4.14
CA PHE A 528 -39.80 -26.18 4.94
C PHE A 528 -39.04 -26.12 6.26
N TYR A 529 -39.76 -26.27 7.37
CA TYR A 529 -39.21 -26.33 8.72
C TYR A 529 -39.39 -27.73 9.30
N LEU A 530 -38.38 -28.24 10.00
CA LEU A 530 -38.54 -29.47 10.78
C LEU A 530 -39.52 -29.23 11.93
N THR A 531 -40.19 -30.30 12.37
CA THR A 531 -41.13 -30.21 13.51
C THR A 531 -40.47 -29.57 14.74
N ALA A 532 -39.24 -29.97 15.07
CA ALA A 532 -38.51 -29.44 16.22
C ALA A 532 -38.22 -27.93 16.09
N ASP A 533 -37.78 -27.48 14.91
CA ASP A 533 -37.47 -26.07 14.66
C ASP A 533 -38.71 -25.18 14.80
N LEU A 534 -39.84 -25.63 14.21
CA LEU A 534 -41.07 -24.87 14.25
C LEU A 534 -41.71 -24.89 15.66
N GLN A 535 -41.48 -25.95 16.44
CA GLN A 535 -41.92 -26.06 17.81
C GLN A 535 -41.11 -25.15 18.75
N ALA A 536 -39.79 -25.04 18.54
CA ALA A 536 -38.97 -24.06 19.23
C ALA A 536 -39.41 -22.62 18.94
N ILE A 537 -39.84 -22.32 17.71
CA ILE A 537 -40.46 -21.02 17.38
C ILE A 537 -41.78 -20.86 18.15
N CYS A 538 -42.66 -21.86 18.18
CA CYS A 538 -43.90 -21.75 18.96
C CYS A 538 -43.64 -21.47 20.44
N GLU A 539 -42.68 -22.17 21.05
CA GLU A 539 -42.27 -21.97 22.44
C GLU A 539 -41.72 -20.55 22.66
N GLN A 540 -40.87 -20.05 21.77
CA GLN A 540 -40.32 -18.68 21.82
C GLN A 540 -41.42 -17.62 21.83
N PHE A 541 -42.55 -17.90 21.18
CA PHE A 541 -43.68 -16.99 20.99
C PHE A 541 -44.87 -17.28 21.91
N HIS A 542 -44.69 -18.13 22.94
CA HIS A 542 -45.74 -18.56 23.87
C HIS A 542 -46.98 -19.18 23.19
N LEU A 543 -46.79 -19.77 22.01
CA LEU A 543 -47.81 -20.53 21.30
C LEU A 543 -47.80 -21.98 21.79
N SER A 544 -48.98 -22.52 22.10
CA SER A 544 -49.10 -23.83 22.72
C SER A 544 -48.80 -24.96 21.75
N LYS A 545 -49.12 -24.77 20.46
CA LYS A 545 -48.98 -25.79 19.41
C LYS A 545 -48.63 -25.15 18.07
N ILE A 546 -47.94 -25.91 17.21
CA ILE A 546 -47.69 -25.52 15.79
C ILE A 546 -48.95 -25.12 15.04
N LYS A 547 -50.11 -25.71 15.39
CA LYS A 547 -51.39 -25.37 14.76
C LYS A 547 -51.81 -23.92 15.02
N ASP A 548 -51.34 -23.30 16.09
CA ASP A 548 -51.70 -21.92 16.46
C ASP A 548 -51.11 -20.92 15.45
N LEU A 549 -50.00 -21.27 14.80
CA LEU A 549 -49.43 -20.48 13.70
C LEU A 549 -50.37 -20.38 12.47
N ARG A 550 -51.42 -21.21 12.39
CA ARG A 550 -52.47 -21.11 11.37
C ARG A 550 -53.38 -19.90 11.55
N GLU A 551 -53.18 -19.11 12.60
CA GLU A 551 -53.82 -17.80 12.69
C GLU A 551 -53.21 -16.80 11.68
N TRP A 552 -51.97 -17.03 11.24
CA TRP A 552 -51.22 -16.13 10.35
C TRP A 552 -50.71 -16.79 9.06
N TYR A 553 -50.43 -18.10 9.08
CA TYR A 553 -49.79 -18.79 7.97
C TYR A 553 -50.57 -20.01 7.48
N ASN A 554 -50.58 -20.23 6.16
CA ASN A 554 -51.05 -21.48 5.58
C ASN A 554 -49.97 -22.57 5.73
N ILE A 555 -50.17 -23.47 6.69
CA ILE A 555 -49.19 -24.46 7.10
C ILE A 555 -49.64 -25.86 6.69
N LYS A 556 -48.81 -26.53 5.87
CA LYS A 556 -49.05 -27.91 5.40
C LYS A 556 -47.97 -28.87 5.89
N SER A 557 -48.37 -29.93 6.59
CA SER A 557 -47.45 -31.00 6.98
C SER A 557 -46.89 -31.72 5.76
N GLY A 558 -45.63 -32.14 5.83
CA GLY A 558 -44.99 -32.93 4.77
C GLY A 558 -43.68 -33.54 5.22
N THR A 559 -43.03 -34.23 4.30
CA THR A 559 -41.74 -34.89 4.53
C THR A 559 -40.74 -34.39 3.50
N LYS A 560 -39.52 -34.07 3.93
CA LYS A 560 -38.41 -33.66 3.05
C LYS A 560 -37.20 -34.53 3.34
N ARG A 561 -36.49 -34.97 2.28
CA ARG A 561 -35.21 -35.66 2.46
C ARG A 561 -34.12 -34.64 2.75
N ILE A 562 -33.45 -34.81 3.89
CA ILE A 562 -32.29 -34.00 4.30
C ILE A 562 -31.15 -35.00 4.54
N ASN A 563 -30.05 -34.86 3.81
CA ASN A 563 -28.92 -35.81 3.82
C ASN A 563 -29.35 -37.26 3.58
N GLY A 564 -30.29 -37.47 2.64
CA GLY A 564 -30.81 -38.80 2.27
C GLY A 564 -31.88 -39.38 3.20
N VAL A 565 -32.08 -38.81 4.40
CA VAL A 565 -33.05 -39.30 5.39
C VAL A 565 -34.38 -38.53 5.29
N PRO A 566 -35.54 -39.20 5.22
CA PRO A 566 -36.84 -38.54 5.26
C PRO A 566 -37.08 -37.95 6.66
N ARG A 567 -37.36 -36.64 6.72
CA ARG A 567 -37.69 -35.94 7.96
C ARG A 567 -39.06 -35.27 7.84
N ASN A 568 -39.88 -35.43 8.87
CA ASN A 568 -41.20 -34.81 8.97
C ASN A 568 -41.08 -33.34 9.40
N GLY A 569 -41.98 -32.53 8.89
CA GLY A 569 -42.02 -31.09 9.15
C GLY A 569 -43.18 -30.42 8.45
N TYR A 570 -43.07 -29.11 8.25
CA TYR A 570 -44.15 -28.27 7.75
C TYR A 570 -43.66 -27.29 6.69
N TRP A 571 -44.47 -27.11 5.65
CA TRP A 571 -44.31 -26.08 4.63
C TRP A 571 -45.15 -24.86 5.00
N ILE A 572 -44.51 -23.69 5.05
CA ILE A 572 -45.18 -22.39 5.16
C ILE A 572 -45.50 -21.91 3.75
N ARG A 573 -46.76 -21.96 3.32
CA ARG A 573 -47.12 -21.79 1.89
C ARG A 573 -47.44 -20.35 1.52
N SER A 574 -48.19 -19.66 2.37
CA SER A 574 -48.64 -18.29 2.16
C SER A 574 -49.08 -17.69 3.49
N LEU A 575 -49.37 -16.40 3.51
CA LEU A 575 -50.12 -15.77 4.59
C LEU A 575 -51.59 -16.21 4.54
N ILE A 576 -52.24 -16.17 5.69
CA ILE A 576 -53.70 -16.20 5.80
C ILE A 576 -54.12 -14.73 5.85
N VAL A 577 -54.82 -14.29 4.80
CA VAL A 577 -55.35 -12.92 4.66
C VAL A 577 -56.56 -12.75 5.54
#